data_AF-A0A7Y5LIZ9-F1
#
_entry.id   AF-A0A7Y5LIZ9-F1
#
_cell.length_a   1.000
_cell.length_b   1.000
_cell.length_c   1.000
_cell.angle_alpha   90.00
_cell.angle_beta   90.00
_cell.angle_gamma   90.00
#
_symmetry.space_group_name_H-M   'P 1'
#
loop_
_entity.id
_entity.type
_entity.pdbx_description
1 polymer ?
#
loop_
_entity_poly.entity_id
_entity_poly.type
_entity_poly.pdbx_seq_one_letter_code
_entity_poly.pdbx_strand_id
1 'polypeptide(L)'
;MVLITERYIEKIAGVLSCYDRVIVQGTLPIFCYAEGMTKYLTARGIRIFDFTAFARPLTEAIKANAEALAEAAGLAVDYIRKKNFRKEDK
;
A
#
# COMPACT_ATOMS: atom_id res chain seq x y z
N MET A 1 -11.01 -12.36 -35.18
CA MET A 1 -10.34 -11.11 -34.79
C MET A 1 -9.10 -11.50 -34.01
N VAL A 2 -7.90 -11.23 -34.51
CA VAL A 2 -6.64 -11.67 -33.87
C VAL A 2 -6.16 -10.56 -32.92
N LEU A 3 -5.78 -10.92 -31.70
CA LEU A 3 -5.26 -9.96 -30.73
C LEU A 3 -3.89 -9.45 -31.19
N ILE A 4 -3.58 -8.18 -30.88
CA ILE A 4 -2.30 -7.59 -31.25
C ILE A 4 -1.12 -8.33 -30.59
N THR A 5 -1.35 -8.89 -29.41
CA THR A 5 -0.39 -9.71 -28.66
C THR A 5 -0.05 -11.02 -29.36
N GLU A 6 -1.03 -11.65 -30.01
CA GLU A 6 -0.84 -12.89 -30.76
C GLU A 6 -0.16 -12.63 -32.11
N ARG A 7 -0.59 -11.57 -32.82
CA ARG A 7 -0.05 -11.22 -34.14
C ARG A 7 1.43 -10.85 -34.13
N TYR A 8 1.92 -10.30 -33.03
CA TYR A 8 3.28 -9.79 -32.90
C TYR A 8 4.08 -10.50 -31.80
N ILE A 9 3.74 -11.75 -31.46
CA ILE A 9 4.38 -12.51 -30.37
C ILE A 9 5.91 -12.54 -30.49
N GLU A 10 6.45 -12.70 -31.70
CA GLU A 10 7.90 -12.73 -31.96
C GLU A 10 8.58 -11.35 -31.80
N LYS A 11 7.81 -10.27 -31.78
CA LYS A 11 8.31 -8.90 -31.57
C LYS A 11 8.11 -8.41 -30.13
N ILE A 12 7.43 -9.18 -29.29
CA ILE A 12 7.18 -8.83 -27.89
C ILE A 12 8.32 -9.38 -27.05
N ALA A 13 9.14 -8.49 -26.51
CA ALA A 13 10.26 -8.85 -25.64
C ALA A 13 9.81 -9.37 -24.26
N GLY A 14 8.58 -9.06 -23.84
CA GLY A 14 8.02 -9.51 -22.56
C GLY A 14 6.75 -8.77 -22.17
N VAL A 15 6.20 -9.13 -21.02
CA VAL A 15 5.00 -8.52 -20.43
C VAL A 15 5.37 -7.91 -19.07
N LEU A 16 5.02 -6.64 -18.85
CA LEU A 16 5.15 -6.00 -17.54
C LEU A 16 3.98 -6.46 -16.66
N SER A 17 4.29 -7.25 -15.64
CA SER A 17 3.30 -7.87 -14.76
C SER A 17 2.90 -6.99 -13.57
N CYS A 18 3.71 -6.00 -13.19
CA CYS A 18 3.41 -5.12 -12.06
C CYS A 18 3.92 -3.69 -12.25
N TYR A 19 3.32 -2.75 -11.50
CA TYR A 19 3.87 -1.42 -11.33
C TYR A 19 5.00 -1.49 -10.29
N ASP A 20 6.22 -1.08 -10.65
CA ASP A 20 7.34 -1.03 -9.69
C ASP A 20 7.09 -0.05 -8.53
N ARG A 21 6.34 1.03 -8.82
CA ARG A 21 5.92 2.04 -7.84
C ARG A 21 4.58 2.68 -8.22
N VAL A 22 3.66 2.71 -7.26
CA VAL A 22 2.45 3.53 -7.32
C VAL A 22 2.65 4.73 -6.40
N ILE A 23 2.63 5.95 -6.94
CA ILE A 23 2.73 7.18 -6.16
C ILE A 23 1.34 7.80 -6.06
N VAL A 24 0.78 7.80 -4.86
CA VAL A 24 -0.50 8.48 -4.58
C VAL A 24 -0.18 9.85 -3.98
N GLN A 25 -0.52 10.93 -4.69
CA GLN A 25 -0.33 12.30 -4.22
C GLN A 25 -1.68 12.94 -3.89
N GLY A 26 -1.73 13.65 -2.77
CA GLY A 26 -2.90 14.39 -2.32
C GLY A 26 -2.63 15.05 -0.98
N THR A 27 -3.43 16.05 -0.63
CA THR A 27 -3.38 16.68 0.69
C THR A 27 -4.57 16.19 1.50
N LEU A 28 -4.32 15.75 2.73
CA LEU A 28 -5.33 15.45 3.74
C LEU A 28 -5.25 16.52 4.83
N PRO A 29 -5.95 17.66 4.70
CA PRO A 29 -5.73 18.83 5.56
C PRO A 29 -5.88 18.54 7.05
N ILE A 30 -6.75 17.60 7.41
CA ILE A 30 -7.00 17.21 8.80
C ILE A 30 -5.85 16.36 9.37
N PHE A 31 -5.15 15.59 8.53
CA PHE A 31 -4.13 14.64 8.97
C PHE A 31 -2.71 15.07 8.59
N CYS A 32 -2.54 16.15 7.82
CA CYS A 32 -1.24 16.58 7.31
C CYS A 32 -0.38 17.31 8.35
N TYR A 33 -0.89 17.56 9.56
CA TYR A 33 -0.16 18.20 10.64
C TYR A 33 -0.68 17.76 12.03
N ALA A 34 0.17 17.91 13.05
CA ALA A 34 -0.08 17.37 14.39
C ALA A 34 -1.36 17.93 15.03
N GLU A 35 -1.59 19.25 14.96
CA GLU A 35 -2.75 19.88 15.58
C GLU A 35 -4.06 19.52 14.85
N GLY A 36 -4.02 19.33 13.52
CA GLY A 36 -5.17 18.83 12.76
C GLY A 36 -5.60 17.45 13.25
N MET A 37 -4.63 16.55 13.46
CA MET A 37 -4.90 15.21 13.97
C MET A 37 -5.43 15.26 15.41
N THR A 38 -4.85 16.11 16.26
CA THR A 38 -5.34 16.32 17.63
C THR A 38 -6.78 16.83 17.64
N LYS A 39 -7.12 17.80 16.78
CA LYS A 39 -8.50 18.32 16.64
C LYS A 39 -9.46 17.21 16.19
N TYR A 40 -9.06 16.38 15.24
CA TYR A 40 -9.85 15.25 14.75
C TYR A 40 -10.18 14.22 15.84
N LEU A 41 -9.18 13.86 16.65
CA LEU A 41 -9.31 12.90 17.76
C LEU A 41 -10.18 13.47 18.87
N THR A 42 -9.90 14.71 19.31
CA THR A 42 -10.67 15.38 20.37
C THR A 42 -12.13 15.57 19.98
N ALA A 43 -12.43 15.92 18.72
CA ALA A 43 -13.81 16.03 18.23
C ALA A 43 -14.59 14.70 18.28
N ARG A 44 -13.89 13.55 18.39
CA ARG A 44 -14.46 12.20 18.53
C ARG A 44 -14.40 11.67 19.96
N GLY A 45 -13.99 12.50 20.93
CA GLY A 45 -13.82 12.09 22.32
C GLY A 45 -12.62 11.16 22.55
N ILE A 46 -11.70 11.06 21.58
CA ILE A 46 -10.51 10.21 21.68
C ILE A 46 -9.38 11.06 22.24
N ARG A 47 -8.79 10.63 23.36
CA ARG A 47 -7.61 11.31 23.93
C ARG A 47 -6.39 11.02 23.06
N ILE A 48 -5.46 11.97 23.00
CA ILE A 48 -4.23 11.80 22.21
C ILE A 48 -3.39 10.59 22.66
N PHE A 49 -3.44 10.25 23.95
CA PHE A 49 -2.78 9.07 24.50
C PHE A 49 -3.40 7.74 24.04
N ASP A 50 -4.67 7.77 23.63
CA ASP A 50 -5.40 6.62 23.11
C ASP A 50 -5.22 6.49 21.58
N PHE A 51 -4.33 7.27 20.96
CA PHE A 51 -4.04 7.23 19.52
C PHE A 51 -3.70 5.83 19.03
N THR A 52 -2.86 5.09 19.76
CA THR A 52 -2.45 3.72 19.35
C THR A 52 -3.65 2.79 19.27
N ALA A 53 -4.62 2.92 20.18
CA ALA A 53 -5.84 2.12 20.16
C ALA A 53 -6.74 2.48 18.97
N PHE A 54 -6.75 3.75 18.57
CA PHE A 54 -7.44 4.22 17.36
C PHE A 54 -6.77 3.76 16.06
N ALA A 55 -5.45 3.90 15.96
CA ALA A 55 -4.71 3.68 14.71
C ALA A 55 -4.46 2.19 14.41
N ARG A 56 -4.18 1.38 15.45
CA ARG A 56 -3.89 -0.05 15.29
C ARG A 56 -4.94 -0.82 14.47
N PRO A 57 -6.26 -0.76 14.75
CA PRO A 57 -7.24 -1.52 13.97
C PRO A 57 -7.27 -1.10 12.50
N LEU A 58 -7.03 0.18 12.19
CA LEU A 58 -6.96 0.67 10.80
C LEU A 58 -5.74 0.08 10.08
N THR A 59 -4.58 0.06 10.75
CA THR A 59 -3.35 -0.53 10.21
C THR A 59 -3.51 -2.02 9.96
N GLU A 60 -4.08 -2.77 10.93
CA GLU A 60 -4.30 -4.21 10.79
C GLU A 60 -5.31 -4.51 9.67
N ALA A 61 -6.37 -3.70 9.51
CA ALA A 61 -7.33 -3.88 8.42
C ALA A 61 -6.68 -3.70 7.03
N ILE A 62 -5.82 -2.69 6.86
CA ILE A 62 -5.07 -2.47 5.62
C ILE A 62 -4.14 -3.65 5.34
N LYS A 63 -3.42 -4.11 6.36
CA LYS A 63 -2.50 -5.24 6.26
C LYS A 63 -3.23 -6.53 5.88
N ALA A 64 -4.30 -6.86 6.59
CA ALA A 64 -5.09 -8.07 6.35
C ALA A 64 -5.68 -8.09 4.93
N ASN A 65 -6.17 -6.94 4.43
CA ASN A 65 -6.66 -6.84 3.06
C ASN A 65 -5.53 -7.06 2.03
N ALA A 66 -4.35 -6.50 2.26
CA ALA A 66 -3.20 -6.69 1.38
C ALA A 66 -2.74 -8.17 1.36
N GLU A 67 -2.69 -8.82 2.52
CA GLU A 67 -2.35 -10.25 2.65
C GLU A 67 -3.38 -11.14 1.95
N ALA A 68 -4.68 -10.87 2.12
CA ALA A 68 -5.75 -11.63 1.46
C ALA A 68 -5.69 -11.52 -0.08
N LEU A 69 -5.42 -10.32 -0.60
CA LEU A 69 -5.24 -10.11 -2.04
C LEU A 69 -4.02 -10.85 -2.59
N ALA A 70 -2.91 -10.84 -1.84
CA ALA A 70 -1.71 -11.56 -2.22
C ALA A 70 -1.94 -13.08 -2.23
N GLU A 71 -2.59 -13.62 -1.19
CA GLU A 71 -2.94 -15.04 -1.10
C GLU A 71 -3.86 -15.47 -2.24
N ALA A 72 -4.90 -14.69 -2.54
CA ALA A 72 -5.80 -14.96 -3.66
C ALA A 72 -5.09 -14.97 -5.03
N ALA A 73 -4.01 -14.19 -5.16
CA ALA A 73 -3.15 -14.15 -6.34
C ALA A 73 -2.02 -15.20 -6.32
N GLY A 74 -1.91 -16.01 -5.26
CA GLY A 74 -0.83 -16.99 -5.09
C GLY A 74 0.55 -16.36 -4.84
N LEU A 75 0.60 -15.14 -4.32
CA LEU A 75 1.81 -14.37 -4.07
C LEU A 75 2.24 -14.46 -2.61
N ALA A 76 3.56 -14.61 -2.38
CA ALA A 76 4.13 -14.54 -1.03
C ALA A 76 4.38 -13.08 -0.63
N VAL A 77 3.92 -12.71 0.57
CA VAL A 77 4.18 -11.38 1.16
C VAL A 77 5.48 -11.42 1.97
N ASP A 78 6.42 -10.54 1.64
CA ASP A 78 7.67 -10.38 2.40
C ASP A 78 7.67 -9.06 3.19
N TYR A 79 7.87 -9.16 4.51
CA TYR A 79 7.90 -8.00 5.39
C TYR A 79 9.32 -7.46 5.56
N ILE A 80 9.58 -6.35 4.89
CA ILE A 80 10.86 -5.65 4.92
C ILE A 80 11.02 -4.90 6.25
N ARG A 81 11.99 -5.34 7.07
CA ARG A 81 12.33 -4.67 8.34
C ARG A 81 13.46 -3.65 8.21
N LYS A 82 14.28 -3.73 7.17
CA LYS A 82 15.45 -2.87 6.96
C LYS A 82 15.14 -1.74 5.99
N LYS A 83 15.53 -0.50 6.34
CA LYS A 83 15.33 0.68 5.47
C LYS A 83 16.32 0.78 4.31
N ASN A 84 17.53 0.26 4.47
CA ASN A 84 18.60 0.34 3.45
C ASN A 84 18.85 -1.05 2.86
N PHE A 85 18.02 -1.48 1.92
CA PHE A 85 18.26 -2.67 1.12
C PHE A 85 17.74 -2.42 -0.30
N ARG A 86 18.40 -2.99 -1.32
CA ARG A 86 17.88 -2.95 -2.69
C ARG A 86 17.03 -4.19 -2.91
N LYS A 87 15.94 -4.04 -3.67
CA LYS A 87 15.07 -5.17 -4.05
C LYS A 87 15.84 -6.25 -4.83
N GLU A 88 16.87 -5.83 -5.59
CA GLU A 88 17.72 -6.68 -6.45
C GLU A 88 18.82 -7.44 -5.68
N ASP A 89 19.17 -7.00 -4.47
CA ASP A 89 20.19 -7.68 -3.65
C ASP A 89 19.64 -8.98 -3.02
N LYS A 90 18.43 -9.41 -3.41
CA LYS A 90 17.69 -10.55 -2.90
C LYS A 90 17.08 -11.36 -4.03
#